data_AF-A0A9X8DW66-F1
#
_entry.id   AF-A0A9X8DW66-F1
#
_cell.length_a   1.000
_cell.length_b   1.000
_cell.length_c   1.000
_cell.angle_alpha   90.00
_cell.angle_beta   90.00
_cell.angle_gamma   90.00
#
_symmetry.space_group_name_H-M   'P 1'
#
loop_
_entity.id
_entity.type
_entity.pdbx_description
1 polymer ?
#
loop_
_entity_poly.entity_id
_entity_poly.type
_entity_poly.pdbx_seq_one_letter_code
_entity_poly.pdbx_strand_id
1 'polypeptide(L)' 'MDAKYRIVRDGHVVAEDLSLESMKHFQDKISESAKGQECGIQFTDDDAAFKAGDVIQAYRMIKVRPKLLR' A
#
# COMPACT_ATOMS: atom_id res chain seq x y z
N MET A 1 -0.55 12.04 -1.05
CA MET A 1 0.00 11.28 -2.19
C MET A 1 -1.01 10.22 -2.55
N ASP A 2 -1.43 10.12 -3.81
CA ASP A 2 -2.26 9.01 -4.29
C ASP A 2 -1.35 7.78 -4.52
N ALA A 3 -1.23 6.98 -3.47
CA ALA A 3 -0.62 5.65 -3.54
C ALA A 3 -1.72 4.60 -3.46
N LYS A 4 -1.60 3.56 -4.29
CA LYS A 4 -2.38 2.33 -4.17
C LYS A 4 -1.55 1.29 -3.43
N TYR A 5 -2.23 0.38 -2.76
CA TYR A 5 -1.58 -0.64 -1.95
C TYR A 5 -2.05 -2.03 -2.37
N ARG A 6 -1.15 -3.00 -2.27
CA ARG A 6 -1.45 -4.42 -2.46
C ARG A 6 -0.82 -5.23 -1.35
N ILE A 7 -1.41 -6.38 -1.07
CA ILE A 7 -0.93 -7.34 -0.08
C ILE A 7 -0.35 -8.52 -0.83
N VAL A 8 0.90 -8.85 -0.50
CA VAL A 8 1.60 -10.03 -1.01
C VAL A 8 1.82 -11.00 0.14
N ARG A 9 1.36 -12.24 -0.04
CA ARG A 9 1.52 -13.36 0.92
C ARG A 9 2.11 -14.54 0.18
N ASP A 10 3.20 -15.10 0.69
CA ASP A 10 3.93 -16.23 0.06
C ASP A 10 4.29 -15.99 -1.42
N GLY A 11 4.50 -14.72 -1.80
CA GLY A 11 4.80 -14.32 -3.18
C GLY A 11 3.58 -14.12 -4.10
N HIS A 12 2.36 -14.36 -3.61
CA HIS A 12 1.12 -14.18 -4.35
C HIS A 12 0.39 -12.91 -3.91
N VAL A 13 -0.22 -12.19 -4.87
CA VAL A 13 -1.08 -11.04 -4.57
C VAL A 13 -2.41 -11.56 -4.05
N VAL A 14 -2.74 -11.24 -2.79
CA VAL A 14 -3.99 -11.67 -2.13
C VAL A 14 -5.03 -10.55 -2.04
N ALA A 15 -4.60 -9.30 -2.13
CA ALA A 15 -5.45 -8.12 -2.24
C ALA A 15 -4.73 -7.05 -3.07
N GLU A 16 -5.47 -6.31 -3.88
CA GLU A 16 -4.95 -5.25 -4.77
C GLU A 16 -5.88 -4.03 -4.74
N ASP A 17 -5.40 -2.90 -5.25
CA ASP A 17 -6.15 -1.63 -5.37
C ASP A 17 -6.65 -1.00 -4.06
N LEU A 18 -6.08 -1.45 -2.94
CA LEU A 18 -6.41 -0.95 -1.61
C LEU A 18 -6.09 0.54 -1.50
N SER A 19 -7.04 1.27 -0.93
CA SER A 19 -6.91 2.72 -0.68
C SER A 19 -6.63 2.98 0.80
N LEU A 20 -5.66 3.85 1.08
CA LEU A 20 -5.29 4.20 2.44
C LEU A 20 -6.35 5.11 3.05
N GLU A 21 -6.97 4.67 4.14
CA GLU A 21 -7.87 5.51 4.94
C GLU A 21 -7.09 6.38 5.93
N SER A 22 -6.19 5.74 6.70
CA SER A 22 -5.35 6.46 7.65
C SER A 22 -4.04 5.74 7.93
N MET A 23 -3.00 6.52 8.24
CA MET A 23 -1.74 6.01 8.76
C MET A 23 -1.42 6.74 10.06
N LYS A 24 -0.96 5.99 11.06
CA LYS A 24 -0.63 6.53 12.38
C LYS A 24 0.73 6.01 12.83
N HIS A 25 1.52 6.88 13.43
CA HIS A 25 2.68 6.49 14.22
C HIS A 25 2.30 6.72 15.68
N PHE A 26 2.11 5.62 16.42
CA PHE A 26 1.48 5.66 17.74
C PHE A 26 0.09 6.32 17.70
N GLN A 27 -0.07 7.49 18.31
CA GLN A 27 -1.33 8.25 18.34
C GLN A 27 -1.37 9.37 17.30
N ASP A 28 -0.22 9.67 16.68
CA ASP A 28 -0.07 10.77 15.74
C ASP A 28 -0.46 10.33 14.32
N LYS A 29 -1.35 11.10 13.69
CA LYS A 29 -1.73 10.89 12.29
C LYS A 29 -0.60 11.36 11.39
N ILE A 30 -0.07 10.46 10.58
CA ILE A 30 1.02 10.74 9.63
C ILE A 30 0.53 10.51 8.20
N SER A 31 1.13 11.20 7.25
CA SER A 31 0.86 10.97 5.82
C SER A 31 1.89 10.02 5.19
N GLU A 32 3.06 9.90 5.80
CA GLU A 32 4.20 9.11 5.31
C GLU A 32 4.99 8.58 6.51
N SER A 33 5.54 7.36 6.39
CA SER A 33 6.39 6.74 7.39
C SER A 33 7.80 6.55 6.85
N ALA A 34 8.83 6.83 7.66
CA ALA A 34 10.20 6.60 7.26
C ALA A 34 10.57 5.12 7.38
N LYS A 35 11.54 4.67 6.58
CA LYS A 35 12.03 3.29 6.61
C LYS A 35 12.50 2.90 8.02
N GLY A 36 11.99 1.79 8.53
CA GLY A 36 12.36 1.25 9.85
C GLY A 36 11.56 1.84 11.01
N GLN A 37 10.58 2.71 10.76
CA GLN A 37 9.61 3.12 11.77
C GLN A 37 8.39 2.21 11.74
N GLU A 38 7.86 1.91 12.92
CA GLU A 38 6.58 1.23 13.05
C GLU A 38 5.44 2.21 12.72
N CYS A 39 4.43 1.73 12.02
CA CYS A 39 3.22 2.50 11.74
C CYS A 39 2.01 1.58 11.75
N GLY A 40 0.88 2.10 12.21
CA GLY A 40 -0.44 1.52 12.02
C GLY A 40 -1.02 2.02 10.71
N ILE A 41 -1.59 1.12 9.91
CA ILE A 41 -2.19 1.40 8.61
C ILE A 41 -3.62 0.90 8.63
N GLN A 42 -4.55 1.73 8.17
CA GLN A 42 -5.94 1.37 7.97
C GLN A 42 -6.30 1.61 6.51
N PHE A 43 -6.87 0.59 5.87
CA PHE A 43 -7.39 0.67 4.51
C PHE A 43 -8.90 0.85 4.56
N THR A 44 -9.47 1.45 3.51
CA THR A 44 -10.93 1.66 3.41
C THR A 44 -11.68 0.35 3.16
N ASP A 45 -11.01 -0.64 2.57
CA ASP A 45 -11.58 -1.95 2.25
C ASP A 45 -11.38 -2.92 3.43
N ASP A 46 -12.46 -3.25 4.13
CA ASP A 46 -12.47 -4.17 5.29
C ASP A 46 -12.27 -5.65 4.90
N ASP A 47 -12.43 -6.00 3.61
CA ASP A 47 -12.32 -7.37 3.11
C ASP A 47 -10.87 -7.89 3.04
N ALA A 48 -9.88 -7.03 3.27
CA ALA A 48 -8.48 -7.44 3.33
C ALA A 48 -8.23 -8.25 4.61
N ALA A 49 -8.32 -9.57 4.52
CA ALA A 49 -7.99 -10.49 5.61
C ALA A 49 -6.48 -10.49 5.91
N PHE A 50 -6.00 -9.46 6.63
CA PHE A 50 -4.62 -9.32 7.08
C PHE A 50 -4.21 -10.47 7.98
N LYS A 51 -3.03 -11.03 7.73
CA LYS A 51 -2.41 -12.07 8.55
C LYS A 51 -0.95 -11.72 8.81
N ALA A 52 -0.42 -12.23 9.93
CA ALA A 52 1.01 -12.11 10.21
C ALA A 52 1.83 -12.74 9.07
N GLY A 53 2.88 -12.04 8.64
CA GLY A 53 3.70 -12.42 7.49
C GLY A 53 3.30 -11.78 6.17
N ASP A 54 2.20 -11.04 6.12
CA ASP A 54 1.81 -10.26 4.94
C ASP A 54 2.80 -9.13 4.65
N VAL A 55 3.11 -8.94 3.37
CA VAL A 55 3.91 -7.82 2.88
C VAL A 55 3.01 -6.82 2.17
N ILE A 56 2.87 -5.63 2.75
CA ILE A 56 2.14 -4.51 2.14
C ILE A 56 3.09 -3.76 1.20
N GLN A 57 2.70 -3.60 -0.06
CA GLN A 57 3.44 -2.83 -1.05
C GLN A 57 2.65 -1.61 -1.51
N ALA A 58 3.25 -0.43 -1.38
CA ALA A 58 2.74 0.81 -1.95
C ALA A 58 3.24 0.97 -3.40
N TYR A 59 2.34 1.30 -4.32
CA TYR A 59 2.66 1.56 -5.72
C TYR A 59 1.89 2.77 -6.26
N ARG A 60 2.37 3.33 -7.36
CA ARG A 60 1.69 4.39 -8.11
C ARG A 60 1.55 3.98 -9.57
N MET A 61 0.40 4.28 -10.15
CA MET A 61 0.17 4.09 -11.58
C MET A 61 0.71 5.29 -12.35
N ILE A 62 1.71 5.07 -13.19
CA ILE A 62 2.29 6.12 -14.03
C ILE A 62 1.82 5.88 -15.46
N LYS A 63 1.05 6.83 -16.01
CA LYS A 63 0.67 6.81 -17.42
C LYS A 63 1.89 7.17 -18.28
N VAL A 64 2.49 6.16 -18.90
CA VAL A 64 3.58 6.37 -19.87
C VAL A 64 3.02 6.61 -21.26
N ARG A 65 3.61 7.56 -22.00
CA ARG A 65 3.30 7.72 -23.42
C ARG A 65 3.96 6.56 -24.19
N PRO A 66 3.24 5.90 -25.12
CA PRO A 66 3.85 4.90 -25.97
C PRO A 66 5.06 5.51 -26.67
N LYS A 67 6.24 4.91 -26.52
CA LYS A 67 7.35 5.23 -27.41
C LYS A 67 7.02 4.58 -28.75
N LEU A 68 6.98 5.39 -29.80
CA LEU A 68 6.94 4.88 -31.16
C LEU A 68 8.25 4.08 -31.36
N LEU A 69 8.14 2.75 -31.38
CA LEU A 69 9.23 1.92 -31.88
C LEU A 69 9.36 2.24 -33.37
N ARG A 70 10.49 2.84 -33.73
CA ARG A 70 10.83 3.17 -35.10
C ARG A 70 11.42 1.96 -35.79
#